data_AF-A0A553JV10-F1
#
_entry.id   AF-A0A553JV10-F1
#
_cell.length_a   1.000
_cell.length_b   1.000
_cell.length_c   1.000
_cell.angle_alpha   90.00
_cell.angle_beta   90.00
_cell.angle_gamma   90.00
#
_symmetry.space_group_name_H-M   'P 1'
#
loop_
_entity.id
_entity.type
_entity.pdbx_description
1 polymer ?
#
loop_
_entity_poly.entity_id
_entity_poly.type
_entity_poly.pdbx_seq_one_letter_code
_entity_poly.pdbx_strand_id
1 'polypeptide(L)'
;MTLFQNFGITQDLVIILAIDLTIAIILLTFMRYLQGWSIKVDSRVELSERDNFAFGISTAGAIAGLGIVLTGAITGEAAHSYLVEAIGMTAYGLFGLVLIKLGRYLHDKIALNEFNKNELILKGNISVAIVDASAAIATAIIIRSVLLWAEDLTFNTFIAIFSAFAISQLMLVLLTRFREFRYAKRNQNASMQTALVQEHKAVAIRHSGYMLAMALSFNAASHFIIYNPEAYLANLVGWLTFSIIMLVALTVLIKIVKKVVLANINLAQEVEQQNNIGVATVELALSVAIALILTSLMA
;
A
#
# COMPACT_ATOMS: atom_id res chain seq x y z
N MET A 1 -36.28 10.73 -23.74
CA MET A 1 -35.19 10.04 -23.02
C MET A 1 -33.89 10.37 -23.71
N THR A 2 -32.89 10.85 -22.98
CA THR A 2 -31.55 11.06 -23.55
C THR A 2 -30.88 9.71 -23.82
N LEU A 3 -29.99 9.64 -24.81
CA LEU A 3 -29.28 8.41 -25.20
C LEU A 3 -28.58 7.70 -24.01
N PHE A 4 -28.20 8.47 -22.99
CA PHE A 4 -27.55 8.01 -21.75
C PHE A 4 -28.49 7.34 -20.75
N GLN A 5 -29.78 7.73 -20.71
CA GLN A 5 -30.75 7.10 -19.80
C GLN A 5 -31.01 5.63 -20.16
N ASN A 6 -30.88 5.26 -21.44
CA ASN A 6 -31.02 3.88 -21.89
C ASN A 6 -29.88 2.95 -21.41
N PHE A 7 -28.76 3.52 -20.93
CA PHE A 7 -27.64 2.79 -20.34
C PHE A 7 -27.60 2.88 -18.80
N GLY A 8 -28.67 3.38 -18.16
CA GLY A 8 -28.72 3.56 -16.71
C GLY A 8 -27.95 4.77 -16.18
N ILE A 9 -27.44 5.65 -17.06
CA ILE A 9 -26.70 6.85 -16.66
C ILE A 9 -27.70 7.98 -16.43
N THR A 10 -28.00 8.24 -15.15
CA THR A 10 -28.87 9.34 -14.72
C THR A 10 -28.08 10.64 -14.56
N GLN A 11 -28.77 11.78 -14.61
CA GLN A 11 -28.15 13.08 -14.35
C GLN A 11 -27.54 13.15 -12.94
N ASP A 12 -28.23 12.58 -11.95
CA ASP A 12 -27.76 12.53 -10.56
C ASP A 12 -26.44 11.77 -10.43
N LEU A 13 -26.34 10.61 -11.08
CA LEU A 13 -25.11 9.81 -11.09
C LEU A 13 -23.94 10.60 -11.71
N VAL A 14 -24.17 11.31 -12.82
CA VAL A 14 -23.14 12.12 -13.48
C VAL A 14 -22.64 13.24 -12.56
N ILE A 15 -23.53 13.88 -11.79
CA ILE A 15 -23.17 14.94 -10.86
C ILE A 15 -22.34 14.37 -9.70
N ILE A 16 -22.74 13.23 -9.13
CA ILE A 16 -22.01 12.54 -8.05
C ILE A 16 -20.60 12.17 -8.50
N LEU A 17 -20.47 11.52 -9.66
CA LEU A 17 -19.16 11.17 -10.22
C LEU A 17 -18.28 12.40 -10.50
N ALA A 18 -18.88 13.52 -10.91
CA ALA A 18 -18.14 14.77 -11.11
C ALA A 18 -17.65 15.38 -9.79
N ILE A 19 -18.45 15.30 -8.72
CA ILE A 19 -18.05 15.71 -7.36
C ILE A 19 -16.86 14.86 -6.90
N ASP A 20 -16.96 13.54 -6.99
CA ASP A 20 -15.91 12.63 -6.56
C ASP A 20 -14.61 12.84 -7.32
N LEU A 21 -14.69 12.97 -8.65
CA LEU A 21 -13.53 13.22 -9.48
C LEU A 21 -12.87 14.57 -9.14
N THR A 22 -13.67 15.60 -8.87
CA THR A 22 -13.14 16.92 -8.49
C THR A 22 -12.42 16.85 -7.16
N ILE A 23 -13.01 16.23 -6.14
CA ILE A 23 -12.40 16.06 -4.82
C ILE A 23 -11.15 15.18 -4.93
N ALA A 24 -11.20 14.09 -5.69
CA ALA A 24 -10.05 13.23 -5.93
C ALA A 24 -8.87 14.00 -6.54
N ILE A 25 -9.10 14.82 -7.57
CA ILE A 25 -8.06 15.65 -8.19
C ILE A 25 -7.47 16.64 -7.17
N ILE A 26 -8.30 17.27 -6.35
CA ILE A 26 -7.85 18.20 -5.30
C ILE A 26 -6.96 17.46 -4.29
N LEU A 27 -7.39 16.30 -3.79
CA LEU A 27 -6.65 15.53 -2.81
C LEU A 27 -5.34 14.94 -3.37
N LEU A 28 -5.34 14.45 -4.62
CA LEU A 28 -4.12 13.99 -5.30
C LEU A 28 -3.13 15.14 -5.53
N THR A 29 -3.63 16.32 -5.90
CA THR A 29 -2.82 17.54 -6.01
C THR A 29 -2.24 17.93 -4.66
N PHE A 30 -3.05 17.89 -3.59
CA PHE A 30 -2.61 18.16 -2.24
C PHE A 30 -1.52 17.18 -1.77
N MET A 31 -1.66 15.87 -2.04
CA MET A 31 -0.66 14.85 -1.71
C MET A 31 0.70 15.14 -2.35
N ARG A 32 0.72 15.60 -3.62
CA ARG A 32 1.95 16.00 -4.31
C ARG A 32 2.69 17.11 -3.55
N TYR A 33 1.99 18.17 -3.15
CA TYR A 33 2.62 19.29 -2.43
C TYR A 33 3.01 18.92 -1.00
N LEU A 34 2.17 18.13 -0.32
CA LEU A 34 2.42 17.63 1.02
C LEU A 34 3.73 16.83 1.10
N GLN A 35 4.11 16.12 0.04
CA GLN A 35 5.39 15.40 -0.04
C GLN A 35 6.59 16.33 0.08
N GLY A 36 6.60 17.45 -0.65
CA GLY A 36 7.65 18.46 -0.55
C GLY A 36 7.67 19.12 0.84
N TRP A 37 6.50 19.53 1.34
CA TRP A 37 6.40 20.21 2.65
C TRP A 37 6.84 19.33 3.81
N SER A 38 6.54 18.03 3.77
CA SER A 38 6.91 17.09 4.83
C SER A 38 8.42 16.90 4.98
N ILE A 39 9.18 17.18 3.92
CA ILE A 39 10.64 17.03 3.86
C ILE A 39 11.33 18.41 3.76
N LYS A 40 10.56 19.51 3.80
CA LYS A 40 11.02 20.91 3.70
C LYS A 40 11.78 21.22 2.41
N VAL A 41 11.31 20.67 1.29
CA VAL A 41 11.87 20.91 -0.05
C VAL A 41 10.79 21.37 -1.03
N ASP A 42 11.20 22.07 -2.09
CA ASP A 42 10.31 22.38 -3.20
C ASP A 42 10.19 21.16 -4.12
N SER A 43 8.99 20.56 -4.14
CA SER A 43 8.70 19.40 -4.98
C SER A 43 8.91 19.66 -6.49
N ARG A 44 8.73 20.90 -6.97
CA ARG A 44 8.99 21.23 -8.38
C ARG A 44 10.48 21.16 -8.66
N VAL A 45 11.31 21.80 -7.83
CA VAL A 45 12.77 21.82 -8.00
C VAL A 45 13.31 20.39 -7.96
N GLU A 46 12.88 19.56 -7.00
CA GLU A 46 13.31 18.16 -6.92
C GLU A 46 12.92 17.34 -8.15
N LEU A 47 11.71 17.55 -8.70
CA LEU A 47 11.20 16.77 -9.83
C LEU A 47 11.70 17.23 -11.21
N SER A 48 11.86 18.53 -11.43
CA SER A 48 12.10 19.09 -12.78
C SER A 48 13.45 19.76 -12.97
N GLU A 49 14.13 20.16 -11.89
CA GLU A 49 15.42 20.85 -11.99
C GLU A 49 16.57 19.95 -11.53
N ARG A 50 16.36 19.18 -10.46
CA ARG A 50 17.34 18.22 -9.93
C ARG A 50 17.21 16.83 -10.52
N ASP A 51 16.13 16.55 -11.25
CA ASP A 51 15.80 15.22 -11.79
C ASP A 51 15.93 14.11 -10.74
N ASN A 52 15.46 14.38 -9.51
CA ASN A 52 15.60 13.44 -8.41
C ASN A 52 14.62 12.27 -8.60
N PHE A 53 15.07 11.21 -9.28
CA PHE A 53 14.28 10.01 -9.55
C PHE A 53 13.75 9.34 -8.28
N ALA A 54 14.54 9.34 -7.20
CA ALA A 54 14.11 8.77 -5.92
C ALA A 54 12.94 9.55 -5.32
N PHE A 55 13.03 10.88 -5.30
CA PHE A 55 11.91 11.74 -4.88
C PHE A 55 10.67 11.54 -5.77
N GLY A 56 10.88 11.39 -7.08
CA GLY A 56 9.84 11.06 -8.05
C GLY A 56 9.13 9.75 -7.76
N ILE A 57 9.87 8.65 -7.55
CA ILE A 57 9.33 7.32 -7.25
C ILE A 57 8.54 7.33 -5.93
N SER A 58 9.11 7.93 -4.88
CA SER A 58 8.44 8.07 -3.58
C SER A 58 7.13 8.87 -3.70
N THR A 59 7.15 9.98 -4.43
CA THR A 59 5.97 10.82 -4.68
C THR A 59 4.92 10.09 -5.51
N ALA A 60 5.34 9.34 -6.54
CA ALA A 60 4.44 8.52 -7.35
C ALA A 60 3.73 7.44 -6.51
N GLY A 61 4.46 6.75 -5.62
CA GLY A 61 3.87 5.77 -4.70
C GLY A 61 2.86 6.39 -3.73
N ALA A 62 3.16 7.58 -3.21
CA ALA A 62 2.23 8.36 -2.38
C ALA A 62 0.93 8.74 -3.11
N ILE A 63 1.05 9.25 -4.35
CA ILE A 63 -0.10 9.63 -5.18
C ILE A 63 -0.92 8.38 -5.57
N ALA A 64 -0.26 7.31 -6.00
CA ALA A 64 -0.91 6.05 -6.34
C ALA A 64 -1.63 5.43 -5.13
N GLY A 65 -0.99 5.46 -3.96
CA GLY A 65 -1.61 5.03 -2.71
C GLY A 65 -2.88 5.82 -2.39
N LEU A 66 -2.84 7.15 -2.49
CA LEU A 66 -4.05 7.95 -2.27
C LEU A 66 -5.13 7.63 -3.32
N GLY A 67 -4.78 7.45 -4.59
CA GLY A 67 -5.71 7.00 -5.62
C GLY A 67 -6.40 5.68 -5.24
N ILE A 68 -5.64 4.70 -4.75
CA ILE A 68 -6.18 3.41 -4.28
C ILE A 68 -7.17 3.63 -3.13
N VAL A 69 -6.83 4.44 -2.12
CA VAL A 69 -7.76 4.77 -1.01
C VAL A 69 -9.05 5.36 -1.54
N LEU A 70 -8.97 6.34 -2.45
CA LEU A 70 -10.13 7.04 -2.97
C LEU A 70 -11.08 6.10 -3.72
N THR A 71 -10.58 5.06 -4.38
CA THR A 71 -11.46 4.03 -4.99
C THR A 71 -12.27 3.20 -3.99
N GLY A 72 -11.95 3.25 -2.70
CA GLY A 72 -12.77 2.66 -1.63
C GLY A 72 -13.76 3.65 -1.02
N ALA A 73 -13.60 4.95 -1.28
CA ALA A 73 -14.49 6.00 -0.80
C ALA A 73 -15.57 6.37 -1.84
N ILE A 74 -15.31 6.17 -3.13
CA ILE A 74 -16.27 6.37 -4.21
C ILE A 74 -17.38 5.32 -4.08
N THR A 75 -18.61 5.77 -3.81
CA THR A 75 -19.77 4.89 -3.75
C THR A 75 -20.44 4.80 -5.13
N GLY A 76 -20.72 3.58 -5.60
CA GLY A 76 -21.32 3.35 -6.93
C GLY A 76 -22.84 3.58 -6.96
N GLU A 77 -23.46 3.78 -5.80
CA GLU A 77 -24.87 4.09 -5.65
C GLU A 77 -25.03 5.59 -5.35
N ALA A 78 -26.03 6.22 -5.94
CA ALA A 78 -26.26 7.64 -5.71
C ALA A 78 -26.56 7.86 -4.22
N ALA A 79 -25.63 8.47 -3.47
CA ALA A 79 -25.92 8.95 -2.14
C ALA A 79 -27.21 9.78 -2.17
N HIS A 80 -28.01 9.68 -1.11
CA HIS A 80 -29.28 10.42 -0.99
C HIS A 80 -29.12 11.94 -1.08
N SER A 81 -27.89 12.46 -1.02
CA SER A 81 -27.56 13.88 -1.12
C SER A 81 -26.13 14.10 -1.66
N TYR A 82 -25.98 15.02 -2.62
CA TYR A 82 -24.68 15.44 -3.14
C TYR A 82 -23.75 16.01 -2.05
N LEU A 83 -24.32 16.64 -1.01
CA LEU A 83 -23.53 17.18 0.10
C LEU A 83 -22.94 16.05 0.95
N VAL A 84 -23.69 14.97 1.15
CA VAL A 84 -23.23 13.80 1.93
C VAL A 84 -22.09 13.11 1.18
N GLU A 85 -22.20 12.96 -0.14
CA GLU A 85 -21.11 12.44 -0.97
C GLU A 85 -19.84 13.28 -0.82
N ALA A 86 -19.95 14.61 -1.01
CA ALA A 86 -18.81 15.50 -0.95
C ALA A 86 -18.11 15.46 0.42
N ILE A 87 -18.88 15.37 1.51
CA ILE A 87 -18.35 15.24 2.87
C ILE A 87 -17.69 13.88 3.04
N GLY A 88 -18.33 12.79 2.63
CA GLY A 88 -17.81 11.42 2.76
C GLY A 88 -16.49 11.23 2.01
N MET A 89 -16.47 11.58 0.72
CA MET A 89 -15.30 11.50 -0.13
C MET A 89 -14.14 12.35 0.41
N THR A 90 -14.42 13.57 0.89
CA THR A 90 -13.40 14.43 1.51
C THR A 90 -12.89 13.84 2.84
N ALA A 91 -13.78 13.37 3.71
CA ALA A 91 -13.43 12.86 5.03
C ALA A 91 -12.60 11.57 4.93
N TYR A 92 -13.02 10.60 4.13
CA TYR A 92 -12.25 9.37 3.91
C TYR A 92 -10.95 9.61 3.15
N GLY A 93 -10.96 10.50 2.16
CA GLY A 93 -9.75 10.87 1.44
C GLY A 93 -8.70 11.52 2.33
N LEU A 94 -9.09 12.48 3.18
CA LEU A 94 -8.18 13.12 4.15
C LEU A 94 -7.71 12.15 5.23
N PHE A 95 -8.61 11.31 5.76
CA PHE A 95 -8.24 10.32 6.76
C PHE A 95 -7.26 9.29 6.20
N GLY A 96 -7.54 8.73 5.02
CA GLY A 96 -6.64 7.80 4.36
C GLY A 96 -5.29 8.43 4.00
N LEU A 97 -5.26 9.70 3.60
CA LEU A 97 -4.00 10.45 3.41
C LEU A 97 -3.18 10.51 4.70
N VAL A 98 -3.81 10.84 5.84
CA VAL A 98 -3.14 10.86 7.15
C VAL A 98 -2.59 9.48 7.49
N LEU A 99 -3.39 8.42 7.29
CA LEU A 99 -2.97 7.05 7.56
C LEU A 99 -1.84 6.58 6.64
N ILE A 100 -1.84 6.92 5.35
CA ILE A 100 -0.71 6.63 4.44
C ILE A 100 0.57 7.28 4.97
N LYS A 101 0.51 8.55 5.39
CA LYS A 101 1.67 9.26 5.92
C LYS A 101 2.16 8.64 7.23
N LEU A 102 1.23 8.30 8.14
CA LEU A 102 1.54 7.62 9.38
C LEU A 102 2.15 6.24 9.13
N GLY A 103 1.60 5.45 8.21
CA GLY A 103 2.12 4.12 7.86
C GLY A 103 3.54 4.18 7.31
N ARG A 104 3.82 5.14 6.42
CA ARG A 104 5.19 5.40 5.93
C ARG A 104 6.15 5.84 7.02
N TYR A 105 5.66 6.56 8.04
CA TYR A 105 6.46 6.94 9.20
C TYR A 105 6.76 5.73 10.11
N LEU A 106 5.75 4.89 10.37
CA LEU A 106 5.92 3.67 11.17
C LEU A 106 6.85 2.67 10.46
N HIS A 107 6.72 2.49 9.14
CA HIS A 107 7.61 1.64 8.37
C HIS A 107 9.06 2.15 8.42
N ASP A 108 9.29 3.46 8.24
CA ASP A 108 10.61 4.08 8.37
C ASP A 108 11.20 3.91 9.79
N LYS A 109 10.45 4.22 10.85
CA LYS A 109 11.00 4.24 12.22
C LYS A 109 11.02 2.89 12.93
N ILE A 110 10.14 1.97 12.55
CA ILE A 110 9.98 0.68 13.24
C ILE A 110 10.44 -0.47 12.36
N ALA A 111 10.16 -0.47 11.05
CA ALA A 111 10.56 -1.57 10.18
C ALA A 111 11.99 -1.39 9.63
N LEU A 112 12.34 -0.17 9.20
CA LEU A 112 13.63 0.19 8.57
C LEU A 112 14.40 1.26 9.37
N ASN A 113 14.70 0.94 10.63
CA ASN A 113 15.21 1.90 11.62
C ASN A 113 16.73 2.16 11.60
N GLU A 114 17.49 1.68 10.61
CA GLU A 114 18.95 1.82 10.58
C GLU A 114 19.43 3.01 9.74
N PHE A 115 18.54 3.70 9.02
CA PHE A 115 18.90 4.84 8.19
C PHE A 115 17.84 5.96 8.19
N ASN A 116 18.22 7.14 7.70
CA ASN A 116 17.29 8.24 7.48
C ASN A 116 16.73 8.19 6.06
N LYS A 117 15.51 7.67 5.90
CA LYS A 117 14.86 7.55 4.59
C LYS A 117 14.76 8.87 3.83
N ASN A 118 14.33 9.95 4.50
CA ASN A 118 14.11 11.23 3.82
C ASN A 118 15.43 11.78 3.28
N GLU A 119 16.52 11.66 4.04
CA GLU A 119 17.85 12.07 3.60
C GLU A 119 18.31 11.26 2.38
N LEU A 120 18.10 9.94 2.38
CA LEU A 120 18.49 9.09 1.25
C LEU A 120 17.67 9.35 0.00
N ILE A 121 16.36 9.62 0.13
CA ILE A 121 15.51 10.01 -1.00
C ILE A 121 15.98 11.36 -1.58
N LEU A 122 16.32 12.33 -0.74
CA LEU A 122 16.89 13.60 -1.22
C LEU A 122 18.26 13.45 -1.88
N LYS A 123 19.06 12.45 -1.45
CA LYS A 123 20.33 12.09 -2.10
C LYS A 123 20.16 11.23 -3.36
N GLY A 124 18.92 10.96 -3.79
CA GLY A 124 18.66 10.21 -5.03
C GLY A 124 18.67 8.69 -4.88
N ASN A 125 18.61 8.14 -3.65
CA ASN A 125 18.62 6.68 -3.45
C ASN A 125 17.33 6.02 -3.94
N ILE A 126 17.41 5.34 -5.10
CA ILE A 126 16.26 4.73 -5.78
C ILE A 126 15.74 3.51 -5.01
N SER A 127 16.62 2.70 -4.41
CA SER A 127 16.23 1.50 -3.66
C SER A 127 15.33 1.82 -2.48
N VAL A 128 15.70 2.84 -1.70
CA VAL A 128 14.91 3.32 -0.57
C VAL A 128 13.58 3.90 -1.05
N ALA A 129 13.59 4.67 -2.15
CA ALA A 129 12.36 5.22 -2.73
C ALA A 129 11.37 4.15 -3.21
N ILE A 130 11.85 3.06 -3.84
CA ILE A 130 11.02 1.94 -4.29
C ILE A 130 10.32 1.28 -3.09
N VAL A 131 11.04 1.05 -1.99
CA VAL A 131 10.47 0.46 -0.77
C VAL A 131 9.47 1.40 -0.11
N ASP A 132 9.78 2.70 -0.02
CA ASP A 132 8.88 3.71 0.56
C ASP A 132 7.59 3.89 -0.26
N ALA A 133 7.70 3.90 -1.60
CA ALA A 133 6.55 3.91 -2.49
C ALA A 133 5.67 2.67 -2.27
N SER A 134 6.28 1.49 -2.14
CA SER A 134 5.58 0.23 -1.91
C SER A 134 4.94 0.15 -0.53
N ALA A 135 5.56 0.76 0.50
CA ALA A 135 4.95 0.91 1.83
C ALA A 135 3.67 1.76 1.78
N ALA A 136 3.71 2.85 1.02
CA ALA A 136 2.56 3.73 0.82
C ALA A 136 1.40 2.99 0.12
N ILE A 137 1.70 2.30 -0.99
CA ILE A 137 0.72 1.52 -1.76
C ILE A 137 0.16 0.36 -0.92
N ALA A 138 1.00 -0.39 -0.23
CA ALA A 138 0.57 -1.49 0.63
C ALA A 138 -0.38 -1.01 1.73
N THR A 139 -0.06 0.12 2.37
CA THR A 139 -0.92 0.75 3.39
C THR A 139 -2.26 1.18 2.78
N ALA A 140 -2.24 1.79 1.60
CA ALA A 140 -3.44 2.22 0.90
C ALA A 140 -4.38 1.07 0.49
N ILE A 141 -3.83 -0.06 0.04
CA ILE A 141 -4.63 -1.25 -0.32
C ILE A 141 -5.46 -1.73 0.87
N ILE A 142 -4.89 -1.72 2.08
CA ILE A 142 -5.62 -2.12 3.29
C ILE A 142 -6.67 -1.08 3.67
N ILE A 143 -6.32 0.20 3.67
CA ILE A 143 -7.28 1.26 3.98
C ILE A 143 -8.49 1.17 3.04
N ARG A 144 -8.24 0.98 1.73
CA ARG A 144 -9.29 0.76 0.74
C ARG A 144 -10.16 -0.46 1.07
N SER A 145 -9.54 -1.59 1.40
CA SER A 145 -10.27 -2.82 1.78
C SER A 145 -11.23 -2.56 2.94
N VAL A 146 -10.76 -1.83 3.95
CA VAL A 146 -11.54 -1.57 5.17
C VAL A 146 -12.64 -0.53 4.92
N LEU A 147 -12.40 0.44 4.04
CA LEU A 147 -13.44 1.39 3.59
C LEU A 147 -14.61 0.68 2.88
N LEU A 148 -14.31 -0.35 2.09
CA LEU A 148 -15.35 -1.17 1.45
C LEU A 148 -16.05 -2.12 2.43
N TRP A 149 -15.41 -2.44 3.55
CA TRP A 149 -15.93 -3.37 4.55
C TRP A 149 -16.76 -2.68 5.64
N ALA A 150 -16.32 -1.51 6.09
CA ALA A 150 -17.00 -0.73 7.11
C ALA A 150 -17.97 0.24 6.44
N GLU A 151 -19.27 -0.05 6.59
CA GLU A 151 -20.34 0.75 6.02
C GLU A 151 -20.55 2.06 6.81
N ASP A 152 -21.16 3.05 6.15
CA ASP A 152 -21.58 4.36 6.69
C ASP A 152 -20.48 5.34 7.12
N LEU A 153 -20.80 6.64 7.04
CA LEU A 153 -19.97 7.73 7.55
C LEU A 153 -20.19 7.94 9.06
N THR A 154 -19.66 7.03 9.88
CA THR A 154 -19.81 7.08 11.35
C THR A 154 -18.46 7.04 12.08
N PHE A 155 -18.45 7.45 13.34
CA PHE A 155 -17.27 7.36 14.20
C PHE A 155 -16.75 5.91 14.33
N ASN A 156 -17.65 4.92 14.35
CA ASN A 156 -17.31 3.51 14.46
C ASN A 156 -16.53 3.03 13.21
N THR A 157 -16.91 3.55 12.04
CA THR A 157 -16.21 3.30 10.77
C THR A 157 -14.77 3.82 10.82
N PHE A 158 -14.53 5.03 11.34
CA PHE A 158 -13.17 5.55 11.52
C PHE A 158 -12.33 4.72 12.52
N ILE A 159 -12.94 4.22 13.60
CA ILE A 159 -12.27 3.30 14.54
C ILE A 159 -11.90 1.99 13.83
N ALA A 160 -12.81 1.44 13.02
CA ALA A 160 -12.59 0.22 12.25
C ALA A 160 -11.41 0.38 11.27
N ILE A 161 -11.39 1.47 10.48
CA ILE A 161 -10.30 1.80 9.56
C ILE A 161 -8.97 1.93 10.32
N PHE A 162 -8.94 2.65 11.43
CA PHE A 162 -7.71 2.81 12.23
C PHE A 162 -7.24 1.47 12.83
N SER A 163 -8.16 0.63 13.30
CA SER A 163 -7.83 -0.67 13.90
C SER A 163 -7.20 -1.62 12.88
N ALA A 164 -7.81 -1.74 11.69
CA ALA A 164 -7.27 -2.54 10.61
C ALA A 164 -5.96 -1.95 10.05
N PHE A 165 -5.85 -0.62 9.98
CA PHE A 165 -4.58 0.05 9.70
C PHE A 165 -3.50 -0.37 10.71
N ALA A 166 -3.75 -0.29 12.02
CA ALA A 166 -2.77 -0.66 13.04
C ALA A 166 -2.30 -2.12 12.91
N ILE A 167 -3.23 -3.05 12.65
CA ILE A 167 -2.92 -4.46 12.38
C ILE A 167 -2.04 -4.58 11.13
N SER A 168 -2.38 -3.89 10.04
CA SER A 168 -1.58 -3.94 8.81
C SER A 168 -0.17 -3.41 9.00
N GLN A 169 0.01 -2.33 9.76
CA GLN A 169 1.33 -1.78 10.05
C GLN A 169 2.16 -2.76 10.88
N LEU A 170 1.55 -3.41 11.88
CA LEU A 170 2.19 -4.47 12.64
C LEU A 170 2.66 -5.60 11.71
N MET A 171 1.80 -6.06 10.80
CA MET A 171 2.14 -7.14 9.89
C MET A 171 3.22 -6.76 8.87
N LEU A 172 3.21 -5.53 8.35
CA LEU A 172 4.28 -5.02 7.48
C LEU A 172 5.62 -4.95 8.23
N VAL A 173 5.61 -4.55 9.51
CA VAL A 173 6.80 -4.58 10.37
C VAL A 173 7.28 -6.03 10.55
N LEU A 174 6.40 -6.96 10.91
CA LEU A 174 6.75 -8.38 11.09
C LEU A 174 7.32 -9.00 9.82
N LEU A 175 6.70 -8.73 8.66
CA LEU A 175 7.22 -9.15 7.36
C LEU A 175 8.62 -8.61 7.14
N THR A 176 8.80 -7.29 7.30
CA THR A 176 10.09 -6.63 7.05
C THR A 176 11.19 -7.18 7.95
N ARG A 177 10.93 -7.31 9.25
CA ARG A 177 11.89 -7.88 10.22
C ARG A 177 12.19 -9.36 9.97
N PHE A 178 11.20 -10.13 9.55
CA PHE A 178 11.43 -11.52 9.15
C PHE A 178 12.30 -11.62 7.89
N ARG A 179 12.11 -10.72 6.93
CA ARG A 179 12.94 -10.66 5.71
C ARG A 179 14.36 -10.20 6.01
N GLU A 180 14.53 -9.20 6.86
CA GLU A 180 15.82 -8.75 7.41
C GLU A 180 16.59 -9.93 8.01
N PHE A 181 15.96 -10.67 8.93
CA PHE A 181 16.57 -11.84 9.55
C PHE A 181 16.98 -12.93 8.53
N ARG A 182 16.13 -13.19 7.53
CA ARG A 182 16.42 -14.15 6.46
C ARG A 182 17.58 -13.70 5.57
N TYR A 183 17.66 -12.41 5.28
CA TYR A 183 18.74 -11.79 4.52
C TYR A 183 20.07 -11.90 5.27
N ALA A 184 20.09 -11.50 6.54
CA ALA A 184 21.28 -11.58 7.40
C ALA A 184 21.84 -13.02 7.46
N LYS A 185 20.97 -14.02 7.62
CA LYS A 185 21.37 -15.44 7.65
C LYS A 185 22.06 -15.92 6.35
N ARG A 186 21.78 -15.28 5.22
CA ARG A 186 22.35 -15.62 3.90
C ARG A 186 23.57 -14.79 3.52
N ASN A 187 23.76 -13.63 4.17
CA ASN A 187 24.77 -12.65 3.81
C ASN A 187 25.70 -12.33 4.97
N GLN A 188 26.19 -13.35 5.69
CA GLN A 188 27.19 -13.20 6.76
C GLN A 188 26.78 -12.20 7.86
N ASN A 189 25.51 -12.21 8.24
CA ASN A 189 24.89 -11.26 9.18
C ASN A 189 24.89 -9.78 8.73
N ALA A 190 25.11 -9.51 7.44
CA ALA A 190 24.91 -8.18 6.88
C ALA A 190 23.43 -7.77 6.93
N SER A 191 23.20 -6.48 7.18
CA SER A 191 21.85 -5.89 7.19
C SER A 191 21.31 -5.70 5.78
N MET A 192 20.06 -6.08 5.55
CA MET A 192 19.30 -5.77 4.34
C MET A 192 19.13 -4.25 4.21
N GLN A 193 19.01 -3.52 5.32
CA GLN A 193 18.91 -2.06 5.31
C GLN A 193 20.19 -1.43 4.75
N THR A 194 21.36 -1.94 5.12
CA THR A 194 22.64 -1.50 4.52
C THR A 194 22.65 -1.74 3.01
N ALA A 195 22.10 -2.86 2.53
CA ALA A 195 21.98 -3.11 1.10
C ALA A 195 21.07 -2.08 0.41
N LEU A 196 19.97 -1.67 1.05
CA LEU A 196 19.11 -0.59 0.53
C LEU A 196 19.86 0.75 0.46
N VAL A 197 20.65 1.08 1.48
CA VAL A 197 21.50 2.28 1.50
C VAL A 197 22.53 2.24 0.35
N GLN A 198 23.06 1.06 0.05
CA GLN A 198 24.02 0.80 -1.05
C GLN A 198 23.36 0.64 -2.43
N GLU A 199 22.12 1.09 -2.60
CA GLU A 199 21.38 1.02 -3.87
C GLU A 199 21.22 -0.39 -4.46
N HIS A 200 21.08 -1.43 -3.62
CA HIS A 200 20.67 -2.76 -4.10
C HIS A 200 19.19 -2.78 -4.54
N LYS A 201 18.93 -2.31 -5.76
CA LYS A 201 17.60 -2.18 -6.37
C LYS A 201 16.87 -3.52 -6.43
N ALA A 202 17.59 -4.62 -6.67
CA ALA A 202 17.00 -5.94 -6.73
C ALA A 202 16.43 -6.39 -5.37
N VAL A 203 17.13 -6.09 -4.26
CA VAL A 203 16.64 -6.34 -2.90
C VAL A 203 15.40 -5.49 -2.61
N ALA A 204 15.44 -4.21 -2.98
CA ALA A 204 14.30 -3.28 -2.85
C ALA A 204 13.05 -3.77 -3.60
N ILE A 205 13.20 -4.18 -4.87
CA ILE A 205 12.11 -4.68 -5.71
C ILE A 205 11.54 -5.98 -5.14
N ARG A 206 12.39 -6.94 -4.75
CA ARG A 206 11.92 -8.17 -4.11
C ARG A 206 11.13 -7.88 -2.84
N HIS A 207 11.66 -7.01 -1.97
CA HIS A 207 11.00 -6.67 -0.71
C HIS A 207 9.64 -6.00 -0.96
N SER A 208 9.59 -5.07 -1.91
CA SER A 208 8.38 -4.39 -2.36
C SER A 208 7.31 -5.38 -2.82
N GLY A 209 7.69 -6.39 -3.62
CA GLY A 209 6.75 -7.44 -4.03
C GLY A 209 6.15 -8.22 -2.88
N TYR A 210 6.90 -8.46 -1.81
CA TYR A 210 6.34 -9.09 -0.61
C TYR A 210 5.38 -8.18 0.15
N MET A 211 5.67 -6.88 0.25
CA MET A 211 4.81 -5.92 0.93
C MET A 211 3.47 -5.76 0.20
N LEU A 212 3.51 -5.62 -1.13
CA LEU A 212 2.32 -5.52 -1.97
C LEU A 212 1.50 -6.82 -1.91
N ALA A 213 2.17 -7.97 -2.01
CA ALA A 213 1.50 -9.28 -1.90
C ALA A 213 0.81 -9.45 -0.54
N MET A 214 1.46 -9.08 0.55
CA MET A 214 0.86 -9.12 1.88
C MET A 214 -0.39 -8.24 1.96
N ALA A 215 -0.30 -7.00 1.48
CA ALA A 215 -1.44 -6.08 1.51
C ALA A 215 -2.63 -6.60 0.69
N LEU A 216 -2.38 -7.11 -0.51
CA LEU A 216 -3.41 -7.71 -1.36
C LEU A 216 -4.06 -8.93 -0.70
N SER A 217 -3.27 -9.82 -0.10
CA SER A 217 -3.78 -11.00 0.58
C SER A 217 -4.65 -10.65 1.79
N PHE A 218 -4.31 -9.62 2.55
CA PHE A 218 -5.11 -9.20 3.70
C PHE A 218 -6.44 -8.57 3.34
N ASN A 219 -6.56 -8.00 2.14
CA ASN A 219 -7.84 -7.53 1.62
C ASN A 219 -8.89 -8.66 1.65
N ALA A 220 -8.49 -9.94 1.53
CA ALA A 220 -9.44 -11.05 1.62
C ALA A 220 -10.13 -11.18 2.99
N ALA A 221 -9.55 -10.66 4.08
CA ALA A 221 -10.15 -10.73 5.41
C ALA A 221 -11.53 -10.05 5.48
N SER A 222 -11.77 -9.01 4.66
CA SER A 222 -13.06 -8.33 4.58
C SER A 222 -14.21 -9.22 4.13
N HIS A 223 -13.93 -10.33 3.44
CA HIS A 223 -14.95 -11.25 2.93
C HIS A 223 -15.40 -12.29 3.99
N PHE A 224 -14.56 -12.54 5.00
CA PHE A 224 -14.86 -13.54 6.03
C PHE A 224 -15.35 -12.95 7.35
N ILE A 225 -15.17 -11.65 7.56
CA ILE A 225 -15.53 -10.98 8.80
C ILE A 225 -16.77 -10.12 8.51
N ILE A 226 -17.86 -10.35 9.24
CA ILE A 226 -19.04 -9.49 9.18
C ILE A 226 -18.76 -8.26 10.04
N TYR A 227 -18.89 -7.06 9.48
CA TYR A 227 -18.73 -5.84 10.23
C TYR A 227 -19.85 -5.67 11.25
N ASN A 228 -19.48 -5.45 12.51
CA ASN A 228 -20.40 -5.02 13.55
C ASN A 228 -19.86 -3.74 14.21
N PRO A 229 -20.53 -2.59 14.07
CA PRO A 229 -20.04 -1.29 14.57
C PRO A 229 -19.77 -1.25 16.08
N GLU A 230 -20.49 -2.05 16.87
CA GLU A 230 -20.38 -2.06 18.34
C GLU A 230 -19.39 -3.12 18.86
N ALA A 231 -19.09 -4.14 18.05
CA ALA A 231 -18.23 -5.25 18.43
C ALA A 231 -16.74 -5.00 18.13
N TYR A 232 -16.19 -3.89 18.61
CA TYR A 232 -14.80 -3.46 18.33
C TYR A 232 -13.75 -4.55 18.55
N LEU A 233 -13.85 -5.29 19.66
CA LEU A 233 -12.89 -6.35 20.00
C LEU A 233 -13.01 -7.53 19.03
N ALA A 234 -14.22 -7.95 18.69
CA ALA A 234 -14.45 -9.05 17.76
C ALA A 234 -13.94 -8.71 16.35
N ASN A 235 -14.20 -7.49 15.89
CA ASN A 235 -13.67 -6.97 14.63
C ASN A 235 -12.13 -7.01 14.64
N LEU A 236 -11.50 -6.43 15.66
CA LEU A 236 -10.05 -6.35 15.77
C LEU A 236 -9.39 -7.73 15.82
N VAL A 237 -9.93 -8.65 16.64
CA VAL A 237 -9.41 -10.03 16.75
C VAL A 237 -9.64 -10.80 15.45
N GLY A 238 -10.77 -10.61 14.77
CA GLY A 238 -11.05 -11.21 13.47
C GLY A 238 -10.00 -10.78 12.43
N TRP A 239 -9.80 -9.47 12.28
CA TRP A 239 -8.83 -8.92 11.34
C TRP A 239 -7.41 -9.39 11.63
N LEU A 240 -7.01 -9.44 12.90
CA LEU A 240 -5.69 -9.91 13.30
C LEU A 240 -5.51 -11.41 12.99
N THR A 241 -6.49 -12.23 13.35
CA THR A 241 -6.46 -13.69 13.14
C THR A 241 -6.34 -14.02 11.66
N PHE A 242 -7.21 -13.44 10.82
CA PHE A 242 -7.17 -13.66 9.37
C PHE A 242 -5.87 -13.12 8.75
N SER A 243 -5.37 -11.97 9.19
CA SER A 243 -4.08 -11.44 8.72
C SER A 243 -2.92 -12.40 9.00
N ILE A 244 -2.87 -13.03 10.19
CA ILE A 244 -1.83 -14.01 10.53
C ILE A 244 -1.95 -15.26 9.63
N ILE A 245 -3.17 -15.80 9.48
CA ILE A 245 -3.42 -16.96 8.61
C ILE A 245 -2.98 -16.65 7.18
N MET A 246 -3.35 -15.49 6.65
CA MET A 246 -3.01 -15.07 5.30
C MET A 246 -1.51 -14.84 5.11
N LEU A 247 -0.83 -14.29 6.10
CA LEU A 247 0.64 -14.15 6.06
C LEU A 247 1.33 -15.51 5.97
N VAL A 248 0.89 -16.49 6.74
CA VAL A 248 1.42 -17.86 6.70
C VAL A 248 1.12 -18.51 5.35
N ALA A 249 -0.15 -18.47 4.91
CA ALA A 249 -0.58 -19.05 3.64
C ALA A 249 0.20 -18.45 2.46
N LEU A 250 0.26 -17.12 2.36
CA LEU A 250 1.00 -16.41 1.33
C LEU A 250 2.49 -16.78 1.36
N THR A 251 3.11 -16.85 2.54
CA THR A 251 4.53 -17.22 2.66
C THR A 251 4.81 -18.64 2.15
N VAL A 252 3.92 -19.59 2.46
CA VAL A 252 4.02 -20.98 2.00
C VAL A 252 3.82 -21.05 0.49
N LEU A 253 2.78 -20.42 -0.05
CA LEU A 253 2.47 -20.42 -1.48
C LEU A 253 3.59 -19.79 -2.30
N ILE A 254 4.07 -18.61 -1.90
CA ILE A 254 5.21 -17.95 -2.53
C ILE A 254 6.44 -18.87 -2.55
N LYS A 255 6.72 -19.58 -1.44
CA LYS A 255 7.86 -20.50 -1.37
C LYS A 255 7.71 -21.66 -2.35
N ILE A 256 6.51 -22.25 -2.46
CA ILE A 256 6.22 -23.35 -3.38
C ILE A 256 6.34 -22.87 -4.82
N VAL A 257 5.62 -21.80 -5.19
CA VAL A 257 5.59 -21.30 -6.56
C VAL A 257 6.97 -20.83 -7.02
N LYS A 258 7.75 -20.15 -6.17
CA LYS A 258 9.12 -19.76 -6.50
C LYS A 258 10.02 -20.97 -6.79
N LYS A 259 9.86 -22.06 -6.03
CA LYS A 259 10.62 -23.29 -6.26
C LYS A 259 10.31 -23.93 -7.62
N VAL A 260 9.07 -23.78 -8.11
CA VAL A 260 8.63 -24.35 -9.39
C VAL A 260 8.97 -23.41 -10.55
N VAL A 261 8.60 -22.14 -10.47
CA VAL A 261 8.73 -21.18 -11.59
C VAL A 261 10.18 -20.72 -11.79
N LEU A 262 10.92 -20.51 -10.70
CA LEU A 262 12.33 -20.11 -10.74
C LEU A 262 13.22 -21.32 -10.41
N ALA A 263 12.83 -22.48 -10.93
CA ALA A 263 13.60 -23.70 -10.77
C ALA A 263 15.03 -23.51 -11.31
N ASN A 264 16.01 -24.09 -10.60
CA ASN A 264 17.43 -24.01 -10.91
C ASN A 264 18.07 -22.61 -10.83
N ILE A 265 17.36 -21.60 -10.30
CA ILE A 265 17.92 -20.26 -10.07
C ILE A 265 18.22 -20.09 -8.57
N ASN A 266 19.47 -19.75 -8.24
CA ASN A 266 19.84 -19.41 -6.87
C ASN A 266 19.42 -17.97 -6.55
N LEU A 267 18.18 -17.79 -6.10
CA LEU A 267 17.61 -16.47 -5.83
C LEU A 267 18.43 -15.63 -4.84
N ALA A 268 19.04 -16.26 -3.82
CA ALA A 268 19.86 -15.51 -2.86
C ALA A 268 21.07 -14.90 -3.56
N GLN A 269 21.81 -15.71 -4.33
CA GLN A 269 22.96 -15.24 -5.09
C GLN A 269 22.56 -14.19 -6.13
N GLU A 270 21.55 -14.48 -6.95
CA GLU A 270 21.16 -13.61 -8.06
C GLU A 270 20.72 -12.21 -7.58
N VAL A 271 19.81 -12.11 -6.61
CA VAL A 271 19.29 -10.79 -6.23
C VAL A 271 19.95 -10.18 -4.99
N GLU A 272 20.42 -10.97 -4.03
CA GLU A 272 21.08 -10.42 -2.83
C GLU A 272 22.54 -10.08 -3.10
N GLN A 273 23.27 -10.90 -3.89
CA GLN A 273 24.70 -10.68 -4.12
C GLN A 273 24.99 -10.01 -5.47
N GLN A 274 24.34 -10.44 -6.55
CA GLN A 274 24.61 -9.92 -7.90
C GLN A 274 23.71 -8.74 -8.29
N ASN A 275 22.76 -8.35 -7.43
CA ASN A 275 21.81 -7.27 -7.67
C ASN A 275 21.01 -7.45 -8.98
N ASN A 276 20.64 -8.69 -9.31
CA ASN A 276 19.90 -9.01 -10.53
C ASN A 276 18.44 -8.52 -10.45
N ILE A 277 18.20 -7.33 -11.03
CA ILE A 277 16.89 -6.66 -11.08
C ILE A 277 15.86 -7.49 -11.87
N GLY A 278 16.27 -8.22 -12.90
CA GLY A 278 15.38 -9.03 -13.73
C GLY A 278 14.72 -10.13 -12.90
N VAL A 279 15.53 -10.93 -12.20
CA VAL A 279 15.03 -11.99 -11.30
C VAL A 279 14.19 -11.41 -10.17
N ALA A 280 14.60 -10.29 -9.57
CA ALA A 280 13.81 -9.62 -8.53
C ALA A 280 12.43 -9.15 -9.03
N THR A 281 12.35 -8.65 -10.26
CA THR A 281 11.11 -8.19 -10.87
C THR A 281 10.16 -9.36 -11.14
N VAL A 282 10.68 -10.50 -11.62
CA VAL A 282 9.89 -11.74 -11.75
C VAL A 282 9.42 -12.22 -10.37
N GLU A 283 10.26 -12.17 -9.35
CA GLU A 283 9.85 -12.49 -7.98
C GLU A 283 8.75 -11.56 -7.44
N LEU A 284 8.80 -10.27 -7.75
CA LEU A 284 7.75 -9.30 -7.41
C LEU A 284 6.44 -9.69 -8.11
N ALA A 285 6.48 -9.87 -9.44
CA ALA A 285 5.31 -10.21 -10.24
C ALA A 285 4.67 -11.51 -9.76
N LEU A 286 5.47 -12.54 -9.47
CA LEU A 286 4.98 -13.80 -8.90
C LEU A 286 4.31 -13.60 -7.53
N SER A 287 4.91 -12.79 -6.66
CA SER A 287 4.35 -12.56 -5.32
C SER A 287 2.99 -11.84 -5.41
N VAL A 288 2.90 -10.81 -6.26
CA VAL A 288 1.66 -10.07 -6.52
C VAL A 288 0.60 -10.96 -7.18
N ALA A 289 0.96 -11.74 -8.20
CA ALA A 289 0.03 -12.63 -8.90
C ALA A 289 -0.56 -13.69 -7.97
N ILE A 290 0.27 -14.32 -7.12
CA ILE A 290 -0.20 -15.29 -6.11
C ILE A 290 -1.16 -14.61 -5.13
N ALA A 291 -0.83 -13.40 -4.68
CA ALA A 291 -1.70 -12.67 -3.77
C ALA A 291 -3.05 -12.34 -4.43
N LEU A 292 -3.06 -11.88 -5.69
CA LEU A 292 -4.29 -11.62 -6.43
C LEU A 292 -5.15 -12.88 -6.60
N ILE A 293 -4.54 -14.00 -7.01
CA ILE A 293 -5.24 -15.29 -7.13
C ILE A 293 -5.84 -15.68 -5.77
N LEU A 294 -5.05 -15.55 -4.70
CA LEU A 294 -5.50 -15.90 -3.36
C LEU A 294 -6.67 -15.01 -2.92
N THR A 295 -6.61 -13.69 -3.16
CA THR A 295 -7.71 -12.76 -2.88
C THR A 295 -8.96 -13.12 -3.68
N SER A 296 -8.84 -13.48 -4.96
CA SER A 296 -9.98 -13.87 -5.79
C SER A 296 -10.59 -15.22 -5.40
N LEU A 297 -9.79 -16.17 -4.92
CA LEU A 297 -10.30 -17.46 -4.42
C LEU A 297 -11.10 -17.32 -3.11
N MET A 298 -10.97 -16.17 -2.45
CA MET A 298 -11.59 -15.86 -1.17
C MET A 298 -12.76 -14.88 -1.29
N ALA A 299 -12.98 -14.33 -2.47
CA ALA A 299 -14.02 -13.35 -2.75
C ALA A 299 -15.38 -14.01 -3.05
#